data_AF-A0A3N5BIF8-F1
#
_entry.id   AF-A0A3N5BIF8-F1
#
_cell.length_a   1.000
_cell.length_b   1.000
_cell.length_c   1.000
_cell.angle_alpha   90.00
_cell.angle_beta   90.00
_cell.angle_gamma   90.00
#
_symmetry.space_group_name_H-M   'P 1'
#
loop_
_entity.id
_entity.type
_entity.pdbx_description
1 polymer ?
#
loop_
_entity_poly.entity_id
_entity_poly.type
_entity_poly.pdbx_seq_one_letter_code
_entity_poly.pdbx_strand_id
1 'polypeptide(L)'
;MITKGSICCRCFLNVNVGDLELRNVNKDMSMKGDVNVGHADIYYKEKPDNVTVQTDTNVGEIELNDVFPNGGTVGDAKYKVDLESNVGDIQVELE
;
A
#
# COMPACT_ATOMS: atom_id res chain seq x y z
N MET A 1 18.56 -6.50 -26.74
CA MET A 1 17.63 -7.02 -25.71
C MET A 1 17.69 -6.08 -24.54
N ILE A 2 16.67 -5.23 -24.36
CA ILE A 2 16.57 -4.38 -23.18
C ILE A 2 15.99 -5.27 -22.08
N THR A 3 16.85 -5.71 -21.17
CA THR A 3 16.44 -6.30 -19.90
C THR A 3 15.54 -5.28 -19.23
N LYS A 4 14.23 -5.57 -19.16
CA LYS A 4 13.25 -4.82 -18.36
C LYS A 4 13.67 -4.93 -16.90
N GLY A 5 14.58 -4.06 -16.48
CA GLY A 5 14.86 -3.82 -15.07
C GLY A 5 13.60 -3.21 -14.49
N SER A 6 12.82 -4.04 -13.78
CA SER A 6 11.79 -3.55 -12.87
C SER A 6 12.46 -2.51 -11.97
N ILE A 7 12.16 -1.24 -12.21
CA ILE A 7 12.52 -0.17 -11.29
C ILE A 7 11.74 -0.49 -10.02
N CYS A 8 12.41 -1.17 -9.09
CA CYS A 8 11.97 -1.37 -7.72
C CYS A 8 12.05 -0.01 -7.04
N CYS A 9 11.10 0.88 -7.34
CA CYS A 9 10.90 2.12 -6.61
C CYS A 9 10.35 1.74 -5.24
N ARG A 10 11.24 1.58 -4.27
CA ARG A 10 10.86 1.47 -2.86
C ARG A 10 10.50 2.88 -2.39
N CYS A 11 9.21 3.14 -2.23
CA CYS A 11 8.73 4.42 -1.69
C CYS A 11 8.67 4.33 -0.16
N PHE A 12 9.24 5.32 0.53
CA PHE A 12 9.13 5.47 1.99
C PHE A 12 8.39 6.77 2.27
N LEU A 13 7.27 6.66 3.00
CA LEU A 13 6.39 7.78 3.29
C LEU A 13 6.16 7.82 4.80
N ASN A 14 6.28 8.99 5.39
CA ASN A 14 6.04 9.20 6.82
C ASN A 14 5.22 10.48 7.00
N VAL A 15 4.05 10.35 7.65
CA VAL A 15 3.17 11.46 7.95
C VAL A 15 2.93 11.50 9.45
N ASN A 16 3.33 12.60 10.10
CA ASN A 16 3.16 12.73 11.54
C ASN A 16 1.73 13.10 11.93
N VAL A 17 1.13 14.07 11.24
CA VAL A 17 -0.28 14.46 11.39
C VAL A 17 -0.80 14.90 10.03
N GLY A 18 -1.91 14.34 9.58
CA GLY A 18 -2.55 14.63 8.30
C GLY A 18 -2.66 13.39 7.41
N ASP A 19 -3.08 13.61 6.17
CA ASP A 19 -3.48 12.53 5.27
C ASP A 19 -2.36 12.16 4.28
N LEU A 20 -2.20 10.87 4.03
CA LEU A 20 -1.32 10.32 3.00
C LEU A 20 -2.18 9.85 1.83
N GLU A 21 -2.11 10.55 0.70
CA GLU A 21 -2.81 10.14 -0.50
C GLU A 21 -1.82 9.75 -1.61
N LEU A 22 -1.88 8.49 -2.05
CA LEU A 22 -1.08 7.96 -3.16
C LEU A 22 -1.97 7.48 -4.28
N ARG A 23 -1.94 8.17 -5.41
CA ARG A 23 -2.69 7.79 -6.61
C ARG A 23 -1.80 7.15 -7.67
N ASN A 24 -2.44 6.49 -8.64
CA ASN A 24 -1.76 5.96 -9.81
C ASN A 24 -0.63 4.95 -9.49
N VAL A 25 -0.79 4.19 -8.40
CA VAL A 25 0.21 3.21 -7.97
C VAL A 25 0.24 2.03 -8.94
N ASN A 26 1.44 1.68 -9.39
CA ASN A 26 1.63 0.50 -10.23
C ASN A 26 1.58 -0.78 -9.40
N LYS A 27 1.05 -1.85 -9.98
CA LYS A 27 0.91 -3.17 -9.33
C LYS A 27 2.22 -3.84 -8.90
N ASP A 28 3.35 -3.41 -9.44
CA ASP A 28 4.69 -3.94 -9.21
C ASP A 28 5.56 -3.02 -8.34
N MET A 29 4.92 -2.23 -7.46
CA MET A 29 5.58 -1.32 -6.55
C MET A 29 5.72 -1.91 -5.14
N SER A 30 6.84 -1.64 -4.49
CA SER A 30 6.99 -1.87 -3.04
C SER A 30 6.95 -0.54 -2.30
N MET A 31 6.22 -0.50 -1.20
CA MET A 31 6.02 0.72 -0.43
C MET A 31 6.04 0.44 1.06
N LYS A 32 6.54 1.43 1.80
CA LYS A 32 6.37 1.53 3.24
C LYS A 32 5.79 2.90 3.59
N GLY A 33 4.66 2.93 4.27
CA GLY A 33 3.99 4.13 4.76
C GLY A 33 3.77 4.05 6.27
N ASP A 34 4.19 5.08 6.99
CA ASP A 34 3.95 5.20 8.43
C ASP A 34 3.14 6.50 8.68
N VAL A 35 1.92 6.40 9.21
CA VAL A 35 1.02 7.52 9.53
C VAL A 35 0.77 7.56 11.04
N ASN A 36 1.14 8.65 11.71
CA ASN A 36 0.94 8.76 13.17
C ASN A 36 -0.52 9.13 13.51
N VAL A 37 -1.04 10.20 12.92
CA VAL A 37 -2.44 10.64 13.14
C VAL A 37 -3.03 11.15 11.83
N GLY A 38 -4.01 10.45 11.26
CA GLY A 38 -4.67 10.83 10.00
C GLY A 38 -4.97 9.62 9.10
N HIS A 39 -5.38 9.89 7.87
CA HIS A 39 -5.84 8.86 6.94
C HIS A 39 -4.76 8.47 5.93
N ALA A 40 -4.76 7.22 5.49
CA ALA A 40 -3.87 6.75 4.43
C ALA A 40 -4.67 6.12 3.29
N ASP A 41 -4.72 6.80 2.14
CA ASP A 41 -5.46 6.37 0.96
C ASP A 41 -4.51 5.99 -0.18
N ILE A 42 -4.65 4.77 -0.69
CA ILE A 42 -3.80 4.25 -1.76
C ILE A 42 -4.65 3.72 -2.91
N TYR A 43 -4.45 4.29 -4.10
CA TYR A 43 -5.16 3.93 -5.31
C TYR A 43 -4.23 3.24 -6.31
N TYR A 44 -4.48 1.95 -6.54
CA TYR A 44 -3.80 1.15 -7.56
C TYR A 44 -4.47 1.35 -8.93
N LYS A 45 -3.66 1.42 -9.99
CA LYS A 45 -4.18 1.44 -11.37
C LYS A 45 -4.77 0.10 -11.82
N GLU A 46 -4.19 -0.98 -11.29
CA GLU A 46 -4.52 -2.35 -11.66
C GLU A 46 -4.35 -3.22 -10.42
N LYS A 47 -5.17 -4.27 -10.31
CA LYS A 47 -5.08 -5.22 -9.21
C LYS A 47 -3.71 -5.89 -9.18
N PRO A 48 -2.97 -5.84 -8.07
CA PRO A 48 -1.67 -6.47 -7.97
C PRO A 48 -1.75 -7.99 -7.88
N ASP A 49 -0.78 -8.66 -8.51
CA ASP A 49 -0.76 -10.11 -8.74
C ASP A 49 0.36 -10.84 -7.97
N ASN A 50 1.34 -10.13 -7.41
CA ASN A 50 2.52 -10.68 -6.72
C ASN A 50 2.99 -9.81 -5.54
N VAL A 51 2.07 -9.45 -4.64
CA VAL A 51 2.36 -8.54 -3.53
C VAL A 51 1.92 -9.11 -2.19
N THR A 52 2.73 -8.87 -1.17
CA THR A 52 2.35 -9.08 0.23
C THR A 52 1.96 -7.74 0.82
N VAL A 53 0.76 -7.68 1.38
CA VAL A 53 0.26 -6.49 2.07
C VAL A 53 0.26 -6.73 3.57
N GLN A 54 0.88 -5.81 4.28
CA GLN A 54 0.85 -5.72 5.72
C GLN A 54 0.27 -4.34 6.05
N THR A 55 -0.84 -4.34 6.77
CA THR A 55 -1.51 -3.14 7.24
C THR A 55 -1.76 -3.29 8.72
N ASP A 56 -1.38 -2.29 9.51
CA ASP A 56 -1.61 -2.27 10.95
C ASP A 56 -2.17 -0.90 11.35
N THR A 57 -3.16 -0.88 12.24
CA THR A 57 -3.66 0.37 12.83
C THR A 57 -3.92 0.18 14.32
N ASN A 58 -3.39 1.09 15.15
CA ASN A 58 -3.63 1.05 16.59
C ASN A 58 -5.05 1.55 16.95
N VAL A 59 -5.53 2.60 16.28
CA VAL A 59 -6.88 3.16 16.48
C VAL A 59 -7.43 3.62 15.12
N GLY A 60 -8.32 2.85 14.53
CA GLY A 60 -8.93 3.13 13.22
C GLY A 60 -9.41 1.86 12.55
N GLU A 61 -9.93 2.00 11.34
CA GLU A 61 -10.37 0.88 10.50
C GLU A 61 -9.42 0.68 9.30
N ILE A 62 -9.36 -0.55 8.80
CA ILE A 62 -8.59 -0.90 7.61
C ILE A 62 -9.55 -1.41 6.55
N GLU A 63 -9.59 -0.73 5.42
CA GLU A 63 -10.41 -1.07 4.26
C GLU A 63 -9.52 -1.41 3.06
N LEU A 64 -9.64 -2.63 2.54
CA LEU A 64 -8.88 -3.11 1.37
C LEU A 64 -9.85 -3.40 0.22
N ASN A 65 -10.53 -2.36 -0.27
CA ASN A 65 -11.63 -2.45 -1.22
C ASN A 65 -11.16 -3.01 -2.59
N ASP A 66 -11.55 -4.25 -2.89
CA ASP A 66 -11.32 -4.97 -4.16
C ASP A 66 -9.85 -5.22 -4.58
N VAL A 67 -8.87 -4.65 -3.88
CA VAL A 67 -7.44 -4.83 -4.18
C VAL A 67 -6.90 -6.15 -3.62
N PHE A 68 -7.26 -6.50 -2.39
CA PHE A 68 -6.72 -7.68 -1.69
C PHE A 68 -7.84 -8.55 -1.11
N PRO A 69 -7.71 -9.89 -1.15
CA PRO A 69 -8.56 -10.73 -0.31
C PRO A 69 -8.14 -10.53 1.16
N ASN A 70 -8.84 -9.63 1.87
CA ASN A 70 -8.78 -9.38 3.31
C ASN A 70 -7.42 -9.71 3.97
N GLY A 71 -6.41 -8.85 3.77
CA GLY A 71 -5.10 -8.98 4.42
C GLY A 71 -4.38 -10.27 4.07
N GLY A 72 -3.53 -10.25 3.04
CA GLY A 72 -2.89 -11.48 2.60
C GLY A 72 -1.80 -11.29 1.57
N THR A 73 -1.16 -12.41 1.24
CA THR A 73 -0.24 -12.49 0.11
C THR A 73 -1.03 -12.86 -1.14
N VAL A 74 -0.86 -12.09 -2.21
CA VAL A 74 -1.37 -12.40 -3.55
C VAL A 74 -0.18 -12.84 -4.41
N GLY A 75 -0.23 -14.07 -4.95
CA GLY A 75 0.83 -14.63 -5.81
C GLY A 75 2.11 -15.04 -5.07
N ASP A 76 3.25 -15.06 -5.78
CA ASP A 76 4.56 -15.52 -5.27
C ASP A 76 5.34 -14.44 -4.47
N ALA A 77 4.66 -13.40 -3.98
CA ALA A 77 5.20 -12.35 -3.09
C ALA A 77 6.53 -11.72 -3.54
N LYS A 78 6.57 -11.10 -4.72
CA LYS A 78 7.77 -10.38 -5.21
C LYS A 78 7.86 -8.94 -4.65
N TYR A 79 6.73 -8.34 -4.32
CA TYR A 79 6.61 -6.95 -3.87
C TYR A 79 6.00 -6.87 -2.48
N LYS A 80 6.37 -5.85 -1.69
CA LYS A 80 5.84 -5.65 -0.33
C LYS A 80 5.22 -4.27 -0.16
N VAL A 81 4.01 -4.25 0.40
CA VAL A 81 3.29 -3.04 0.84
C VAL A 81 3.16 -3.13 2.34
N ASP A 82 3.66 -2.13 3.05
CA ASP A 82 3.71 -2.09 4.51
C ASP A 82 3.14 -0.74 4.96
N LEU A 83 1.97 -0.73 5.58
CA LEU A 83 1.26 0.47 5.99
C LEU A 83 0.94 0.39 7.48
N GLU A 84 1.46 1.33 8.25
CA GLU A 84 1.24 1.40 9.69
C GLU A 84 0.56 2.72 10.02
N SER A 85 -0.53 2.67 10.78
CA SER A 85 -1.20 3.85 11.32
C SER A 85 -1.27 3.77 12.85
N ASN A 86 -1.02 4.88 13.56
CA ASN A 86 -1.28 4.93 15.00
C ASN A 86 -2.71 5.35 15.31
N VAL A 87 -3.21 6.42 14.69
CA VAL A 87 -4.58 6.89 14.86
C VAL A 87 -5.14 7.36 13.52
N GLY A 88 -6.07 6.60 12.95
CA GLY A 88 -6.77 6.89 11.70
C GLY A 88 -6.88 5.67 10.80
N ASP A 89 -7.60 5.85 9.70
CA ASP A 89 -8.02 4.75 8.85
C ASP A 89 -7.04 4.55 7.69
N ILE A 90 -6.88 3.30 7.27
CA ILE A 90 -6.09 2.92 6.09
C ILE A 90 -7.05 2.40 5.04
N GLN A 91 -7.11 3.07 3.89
CA GLN A 91 -7.92 2.66 2.75
C GLN A 91 -7.04 2.34 1.55
N VAL A 92 -7.30 1.19 0.93
CA VAL A 92 -6.61 0.77 -0.29
C VAL A 92 -7.62 0.35 -1.33
N GLU A 93 -7.62 1.02 -2.47
CA GLU A 93 -8.63 0.88 -3.52
C GLU A 93 -8.01 0.72 -4.91
N LEU A 94 -8.85 0.30 -5.86
CA LEU A 94 -8.55 0.26 -7.28
C LEU A 94 -9.21 1.48 -7.95
N GLU A 95 -8.41 2.27 -8.68
CA GLU A 95 -8.92 3.37 -9.53
C GLU A 95 -9.64 2.86 -10.79
#